data_AF-A0A2P4ZD26-F1
#
_entry.id   AF-A0A2P4ZD26-F1
#
_cell.length_a   1.000
_cell.length_b   1.000
_cell.length_c   1.000
_cell.angle_alpha   90.00
_cell.angle_beta   90.00
_cell.angle_gamma   90.00
#
_symmetry.space_group_name_H-M   'P 1'
#
loop_
_entity.id
_entity.type
_entity.pdbx_description
1 polymer ?
#
loop_
_entity_poly.entity_id
_entity_poly.type
_entity_poly.pdbx_seq_one_letter_code
_entity_poly.pdbx_strand_id
1 'polypeptide(L)'
;MFILTSYSISALFKRGTTFPWNNYLSQCCESIAESPLDSDMFLVALVRMQRVADRAYSMLPGFDVVDTGSSAYLSPLDMVINNVRRELYEFFCMQPESVKNRHLFKAYYHVTLMRLAEPAIPTQSPVTVEMGSVHPEPLQRFDTIWKCLLAGVDFFDALFAIHPNELPGLPASVTGLLAFAIVTSSRLLLLDPSIDWQPIMARRKLDFADVTKRLSERFEEADTWAKEAGRRRRLLDGGDAQFCRLSFKLRWIRQWYLSRIPLEQQPSMSEVQQQPAGDLLQDSDAVFWQEYEFEDALWPEFMTTFNTNFAAVPMTET
;
A
#
# COMPACT_ATOMS: atom_id res chain seq x y z
N MET A 1 0.00 -20.45 9.55
CA MET A 1 0.65 -19.44 8.69
C MET A 1 -0.36 -18.60 7.90
N PHE A 2 -1.18 -19.20 7.03
CA PHE A 2 -2.15 -18.47 6.18
C PHE A 2 -3.13 -17.55 6.94
N ILE A 3 -3.63 -17.97 8.10
CA ILE A 3 -4.58 -17.19 8.90
C ILE A 3 -3.94 -15.90 9.44
N LEU A 4 -2.69 -15.95 9.90
CA LEU A 4 -1.98 -14.80 10.47
C LEU A 4 -1.55 -13.79 9.40
N THR A 5 -1.11 -14.30 8.24
CA THR A 5 -0.82 -13.45 7.08
C THR A 5 -2.09 -12.84 6.50
N SER A 6 -3.21 -13.58 6.51
CA SER A 6 -4.53 -13.08 6.12
C SER A 6 -5.02 -11.99 7.09
N TYR A 7 -4.87 -12.18 8.40
CA TYR A 7 -5.18 -11.17 9.41
C TYR A 7 -4.39 -9.87 9.21
N SER A 8 -3.08 -9.99 8.93
CA SER A 8 -2.22 -8.83 8.65
C SER A 8 -2.73 -8.04 7.44
N ILE A 9 -3.14 -8.74 6.37
CA ILE A 9 -3.77 -8.11 5.19
C ILE A 9 -5.10 -7.45 5.56
N SER A 10 -5.96 -8.16 6.31
CA SER A 10 -7.26 -7.67 6.78
C SER A 10 -7.13 -6.32 7.50
N ALA A 11 -6.14 -6.22 8.40
CA ALA A 11 -5.85 -5.00 9.15
C ALA A 11 -5.35 -3.83 8.27
N LEU A 12 -4.62 -4.13 7.18
CA LEU A 12 -4.19 -3.12 6.22
C LEU A 12 -5.36 -2.52 5.43
N PHE A 13 -6.40 -3.32 5.20
CA PHE A 13 -7.53 -2.93 4.36
C PHE A 13 -8.80 -2.58 5.14
N LYS A 14 -8.73 -2.44 6.47
CA LYS A 14 -9.91 -2.15 7.33
C LYS A 14 -11.04 -3.17 7.17
N ARG A 15 -10.72 -4.38 6.71
CA ARG A 15 -11.71 -5.43 6.44
C ARG A 15 -11.73 -6.42 7.59
N GLY A 16 -12.92 -6.85 7.98
CA GLY A 16 -13.14 -7.92 8.96
C GLY A 16 -13.11 -7.46 10.41
N THR A 17 -13.54 -8.35 11.30
CA THR A 17 -13.46 -8.14 12.75
C THR A 17 -11.99 -8.20 13.19
N THR A 18 -11.53 -7.20 13.92
CA THR A 18 -10.21 -7.26 14.57
C THR A 18 -10.19 -8.49 15.49
N PHE A 19 -9.24 -9.40 15.31
CA PHE A 19 -9.07 -10.54 16.20
C PHE A 19 -8.36 -10.07 17.46
N PRO A 20 -9.06 -9.93 18.61
CA PRO A 20 -8.44 -9.36 19.80
C PRO A 20 -7.33 -10.29 20.30
N TRP A 21 -6.22 -9.70 20.72
CA TRP A 21 -5.14 -10.44 21.34
C TRP A 21 -5.66 -11.19 22.58
N ASN A 22 -5.41 -12.49 22.65
CA ASN A 22 -5.84 -13.32 23.78
C ASN A 22 -4.67 -14.17 24.32
N ASN A 23 -4.86 -14.74 25.52
CA ASN A 23 -3.83 -15.55 26.17
C ASN A 23 -3.46 -16.80 25.36
N TYR A 24 -4.40 -17.35 24.59
CA TYR A 24 -4.14 -18.49 23.70
C TYR A 24 -3.15 -18.12 22.59
N LEU A 25 -3.29 -16.95 21.96
CA LEU A 25 -2.33 -16.44 20.98
C LEU A 25 -0.94 -16.23 21.57
N SER A 26 -0.85 -15.77 22.83
CA SER A 26 0.43 -15.67 23.54
C SER A 26 1.09 -17.04 23.68
N GLN A 27 0.34 -18.02 24.17
CA GLN A 27 0.82 -19.39 24.34
C GLN A 27 1.23 -20.04 23.00
N CYS A 28 0.45 -19.82 21.93
CA CYS A 28 0.84 -20.26 20.60
C CYS A 28 2.13 -19.59 20.12
N CYS A 29 2.29 -18.28 20.33
CA CYS A 29 3.52 -17.59 19.94
C CYS A 29 4.73 -18.05 20.74
N GLU A 30 4.56 -18.36 22.04
CA GLU A 30 5.61 -18.89 22.90
C GLU A 30 6.01 -20.31 22.46
N SER A 31 5.03 -21.19 22.25
CA SER A 31 5.28 -22.55 21.75
C SER A 31 5.95 -22.57 20.36
N ILE A 32 5.56 -21.66 19.46
CA ILE A 32 6.18 -21.54 18.14
C ILE A 32 7.59 -20.91 18.25
N ALA A 33 7.82 -20.02 19.21
CA ALA A 33 9.14 -19.40 19.42
C ALA A 33 10.19 -20.39 19.95
N GLU A 34 9.77 -21.51 20.55
CA GLU A 34 10.66 -22.60 20.95
C GLU A 34 11.11 -23.47 19.75
N SER A 35 10.49 -23.30 18.57
CA SER A 35 10.86 -24.01 17.35
C SER A 35 12.24 -23.58 16.86
N PRO A 36 13.11 -24.50 16.42
CA PRO A 36 14.41 -24.17 15.85
C PRO A 36 14.31 -23.61 14.41
N LEU A 37 13.11 -23.53 13.83
CA LEU A 37 12.91 -23.09 12.46
C LEU A 37 12.89 -21.57 12.35
N ASP A 38 13.77 -20.99 11.53
CA ASP A 38 13.80 -19.54 11.29
C ASP A 38 12.49 -19.01 10.68
N SER A 39 11.72 -19.85 9.97
CA SER A 39 10.38 -19.49 9.45
C SER A 39 9.37 -19.22 10.57
N ASP A 40 9.51 -19.93 11.69
CA ASP A 40 8.61 -19.86 12.83
C ASP A 40 8.92 -18.61 13.65
N MET A 41 10.22 -18.32 13.86
CA MET A 41 10.68 -17.05 14.43
C MET A 41 10.22 -15.84 13.62
N PHE A 42 10.33 -15.91 12.29
CA PHE A 42 9.83 -14.87 11.40
C PHE A 42 8.32 -14.67 11.54
N LEU A 43 7.54 -15.76 11.63
CA LEU A 43 6.10 -15.68 11.82
C LEU A 43 5.72 -15.05 13.17
N VAL A 44 6.37 -15.47 14.26
CA VAL A 44 6.16 -14.91 15.59
C VAL A 44 6.49 -13.41 15.61
N ALA A 45 7.57 -13.01 14.94
CA ALA A 45 7.95 -11.60 14.81
C ALA A 45 6.88 -10.77 14.09
N LEU A 46 6.31 -11.28 12.99
CA LEU A 46 5.21 -10.61 12.28
C LEU A 46 3.96 -10.45 13.16
N VAL A 47 3.58 -11.49 13.88
CA VAL A 47 2.39 -11.47 14.76
C VAL A 47 2.57 -10.48 15.90
N ARG A 48 3.76 -10.47 16.53
CA ARG A 48 4.07 -9.51 17.60
C ARG A 48 4.15 -8.07 17.08
N MET A 49 4.70 -7.86 15.88
CA MET A 49 4.70 -6.54 15.23
C MET A 49 3.28 -6.04 14.98
N GLN A 50 2.40 -6.91 14.46
CA GLN A 50 1.00 -6.59 14.23
C GLN A 50 0.30 -6.20 15.54
N ARG A 51 0.52 -6.95 16.64
CA ARG A 51 0.00 -6.62 17.97
C ARG A 51 0.45 -5.23 18.45
N VAL A 52 1.69 -4.84 18.16
CA VAL A 52 2.18 -3.49 18.49
C VAL A 52 1.38 -2.44 17.72
N ALA A 53 1.15 -2.67 16.43
CA ALA A 53 0.38 -1.77 15.57
C ALA A 53 -1.12 -1.72 15.93
N ASP A 54 -1.73 -2.85 16.33
CA ASP A 54 -3.16 -2.94 16.65
C ASP A 54 -3.59 -1.98 17.77
N ARG A 55 -2.70 -1.69 18.71
CA ARG A 55 -2.95 -0.68 19.77
C ARG A 55 -3.16 0.73 19.20
N ALA A 56 -2.44 1.07 18.13
CA ALA A 56 -2.65 2.33 17.44
C ALA A 56 -3.95 2.29 16.64
N TYR A 57 -4.24 1.17 15.98
CA TYR A 57 -5.43 1.02 15.15
C TYR A 57 -6.72 1.22 15.95
N SER A 58 -6.79 0.77 17.20
CA SER A 58 -7.94 1.05 18.08
C SER A 58 -8.08 2.51 18.51
N MET A 59 -7.05 3.36 18.32
CA MET A 59 -7.05 4.77 18.74
C MET A 59 -7.14 5.75 17.56
N LEU A 60 -6.90 5.28 16.34
CA LEU A 60 -6.89 6.11 15.14
C LEU A 60 -8.26 6.07 14.44
N PRO A 61 -8.78 7.22 13.98
CA PRO A 61 -10.07 7.28 13.29
C PRO A 61 -10.04 6.50 11.97
N GLY A 62 -11.16 5.90 11.62
CA GLY A 62 -11.33 5.13 10.38
C GLY A 62 -10.77 3.71 10.40
N PHE A 63 -10.48 3.14 11.58
CA PHE A 63 -10.23 1.71 11.75
C PHE A 63 -11.46 0.92 12.22
N ASP A 64 -12.50 1.61 12.70
CA ASP A 64 -13.82 1.04 13.00
C ASP A 64 -14.80 1.25 11.83
N VAL A 65 -15.66 0.25 11.58
CA VAL A 65 -16.65 0.20 10.48
C VAL A 65 -17.74 1.29 10.59
N VAL A 66 -17.80 2.02 11.71
CA VAL A 66 -18.92 2.91 12.04
C VAL A 66 -18.61 4.40 11.81
N ASP A 67 -17.36 4.77 11.54
CA ASP A 67 -16.98 6.20 11.48
C ASP A 67 -17.13 6.77 10.05
N THR A 68 -18.38 7.07 9.68
CA THR A 68 -18.74 7.81 8.45
C THR A 68 -18.54 9.33 8.59
N GLY A 69 -17.97 9.78 9.71
CA GLY A 69 -17.64 11.18 9.96
C GLY A 69 -16.29 11.57 9.36
N SER A 70 -16.22 12.74 8.73
CA SER A 70 -14.96 13.38 8.34
C SER A 70 -14.15 13.69 9.59
N SER A 71 -13.31 12.74 10.02
CA SER A 71 -12.44 12.93 11.16
C SER A 71 -11.26 13.79 10.73
N ALA A 72 -11.26 15.05 11.17
CA ALA A 72 -10.12 15.92 10.97
C ALA A 72 -8.87 15.26 11.59
N TYR A 73 -7.75 15.27 10.88
CA TYR A 73 -6.48 14.87 11.45
C TYR A 73 -6.14 15.82 12.61
N LEU A 74 -5.90 15.32 13.83
CA LEU A 74 -5.65 16.15 15.02
C LEU A 74 -4.28 15.87 15.63
N SER A 75 -3.68 16.86 16.28
CA SER A 75 -2.36 16.76 16.93
C SER A 75 -2.22 15.58 17.93
N PRO A 76 -3.25 15.16 18.70
CA PRO A 76 -3.18 13.95 19.51
C PRO A 76 -2.94 12.66 18.70
N LEU A 77 -3.36 12.61 17.42
CA LEU A 77 -3.10 11.48 16.53
C LEU A 77 -1.61 11.36 16.19
N ASP A 78 -0.93 12.50 15.95
CA ASP A 78 0.53 12.52 15.76
C ASP A 78 1.27 11.92 16.96
N MET A 79 0.80 12.20 18.18
CA MET A 79 1.41 11.63 19.40
C MET A 79 1.26 10.11 19.45
N VAL A 80 0.06 9.59 19.14
CA VAL A 80 -0.20 8.15 19.07
C VAL A 80 0.66 7.49 17.99
N ILE A 81 0.68 8.07 16.79
CA ILE A 81 1.47 7.58 15.65
C ILE A 81 2.96 7.56 16.01
N ASN A 82 3.51 8.64 16.55
CA ASN A 82 4.92 8.71 16.90
C ASN A 82 5.30 7.76 18.04
N ASN A 83 4.43 7.57 19.04
CA ASN A 83 4.67 6.62 20.11
C ASN A 83 4.76 5.18 19.57
N VAL A 84 3.79 4.77 18.75
CA VAL A 84 3.76 3.43 18.17
C VAL A 84 4.89 3.23 17.16
N ARG A 85 5.25 4.26 16.38
CA ARG A 85 6.43 4.21 15.50
C ARG A 85 7.73 3.93 16.28
N ARG A 86 7.92 4.60 17.43
CA ARG A 86 9.07 4.34 18.31
C ARG A 86 9.04 2.91 18.85
N GLU A 87 7.89 2.45 19.34
CA GLU A 87 7.75 1.09 19.84
C GLU A 87 8.00 0.02 18.75
N LEU A 88 7.53 0.26 17.52
CA LEU A 88 7.80 -0.60 16.37
C LEU A 88 9.29 -0.61 16.01
N TYR A 89 9.96 0.55 16.08
CA TYR A 89 11.40 0.63 15.84
C TYR A 89 12.20 -0.13 16.91
N GLU A 90 11.89 0.08 18.19
CA GLU A 90 12.49 -0.67 19.30
C GLU A 90 12.25 -2.18 19.13
N PHE A 91 11.01 -2.57 18.81
CA PHE A 91 10.66 -3.96 18.51
C PHE A 91 11.49 -4.53 17.35
N PHE A 92 11.62 -3.78 16.25
CA PHE A 92 12.41 -4.18 15.09
C PHE A 92 13.90 -4.38 15.46
N CYS A 93 14.45 -3.48 16.28
CA CYS A 93 15.83 -3.56 16.75
C CYS A 93 16.08 -4.76 17.67
N MET A 94 15.09 -5.18 18.46
CA MET A 94 15.16 -6.35 19.35
C MET A 94 15.03 -7.70 18.64
N GLN A 95 14.71 -7.73 17.34
CA GLN A 95 14.58 -8.99 16.62
C GLN A 95 15.95 -9.64 16.35
N PRO A 96 16.03 -10.99 16.39
CA PRO A 96 17.22 -11.71 15.97
C PRO A 96 17.63 -11.37 14.52
N GLU A 97 18.93 -11.43 14.24
CA GLU A 97 19.51 -11.13 12.93
C GLU A 97 18.91 -12.00 11.80
N SER A 98 18.55 -13.25 12.10
CA SER A 98 17.90 -14.15 11.14
C SER A 98 16.52 -13.68 10.70
N VAL A 99 15.85 -12.85 11.50
CA VAL A 99 14.56 -12.21 11.19
C VAL A 99 14.80 -10.82 10.61
N LYS A 100 15.63 -9.99 11.26
CA LYS A 100 15.90 -8.60 10.90
C LYS A 100 16.49 -8.45 9.49
N ASN A 101 17.30 -9.41 9.06
CA ASN A 101 17.91 -9.39 7.73
C ASN A 101 16.96 -9.84 6.61
N ARG A 102 15.80 -10.44 6.93
CA ARG A 102 14.82 -10.83 5.91
C ARG A 102 14.18 -9.61 5.28
N HIS A 103 14.35 -9.47 3.98
CA HIS A 103 13.73 -8.41 3.18
C HIS A 103 12.21 -8.38 3.32
N LEU A 104 11.57 -9.56 3.41
CA LEU A 104 10.13 -9.65 3.62
C LEU A 104 9.71 -9.05 4.97
N PHE A 105 10.48 -9.26 6.06
CA PHE A 105 10.18 -8.67 7.36
C PHE A 105 10.25 -7.14 7.32
N LYS A 106 11.27 -6.60 6.66
CA LYS A 106 11.40 -5.16 6.40
C LYS A 106 10.21 -4.63 5.61
N ALA A 107 9.79 -5.33 4.55
CA ALA A 107 8.64 -4.95 3.74
C ALA A 107 7.34 -4.85 4.58
N TYR A 108 7.07 -5.84 5.44
CA TYR A 108 5.95 -5.77 6.38
C TYR A 108 6.06 -4.57 7.33
N TYR A 109 7.23 -4.36 7.93
CA TYR A 109 7.48 -3.25 8.83
C TYR A 109 7.19 -1.89 8.17
N HIS A 110 7.72 -1.66 6.97
CA HIS A 110 7.50 -0.40 6.26
C HIS A 110 6.03 -0.18 5.87
N VAL A 111 5.31 -1.21 5.44
CA VAL A 111 3.87 -1.10 5.16
C VAL A 111 3.06 -0.81 6.41
N THR A 112 3.41 -1.39 7.56
CA THR A 112 2.80 -1.03 8.85
C THR A 112 3.01 0.46 9.18
N LEU A 113 4.21 1.01 8.93
CA LEU A 113 4.46 2.44 9.11
C LEU A 113 3.66 3.33 8.15
N MET A 114 3.48 2.90 6.90
CA MET A 114 2.63 3.59 5.93
C MET A 114 1.17 3.58 6.39
N ARG A 115 0.70 2.44 6.90
CA ARG A 115 -0.65 2.25 7.41
C ARG A 115 -0.96 3.17 8.59
N LEU A 116 -0.03 3.32 9.53
CA LEU A 116 -0.17 4.24 10.67
C LEU A 116 -0.32 5.70 10.25
N ALA A 117 0.30 6.09 9.13
CA ALA A 117 0.26 7.45 8.63
C ALA A 117 -0.92 7.71 7.67
N GLU A 118 -1.74 6.70 7.36
CA GLU A 118 -2.91 6.86 6.48
C GLU A 118 -3.86 7.98 6.93
N PRO A 119 -4.20 8.16 8.23
CA PRO A 119 -5.11 9.23 8.66
C PRO A 119 -4.62 10.65 8.34
N ALA A 120 -3.31 10.84 8.11
CA ALA A 120 -2.75 12.14 7.73
C ALA A 120 -2.93 12.47 6.23
N ILE A 121 -3.32 11.47 5.42
CA ILE A 121 -3.53 11.59 3.97
C ILE A 121 -5.00 11.94 3.72
N PRO A 122 -5.32 13.12 3.18
CA PRO A 122 -6.69 13.49 2.82
C PRO A 122 -7.31 12.45 1.89
N THR A 123 -8.56 12.08 2.16
CA THR A 123 -9.33 11.15 1.32
C THR A 123 -10.43 11.88 0.54
N GLN A 124 -10.76 13.13 0.90
CA GLN A 124 -11.76 13.97 0.23
C GLN A 124 -11.28 15.42 0.12
N SER A 125 -11.72 16.11 -0.92
CA SER A 125 -11.63 17.57 -1.05
C SER A 125 -12.17 18.24 0.22
N PRO A 126 -11.58 19.35 0.72
CA PRO A 126 -12.03 19.97 1.95
C PRO A 126 -13.47 20.46 1.76
N VAL A 127 -14.44 19.68 2.22
CA VAL A 127 -15.75 20.21 2.57
C VAL A 127 -15.47 21.26 3.63
N THR A 128 -15.90 22.49 3.34
CA THR A 128 -15.81 23.67 4.21
C THR A 128 -16.08 23.27 5.66
N VAL A 129 -15.02 23.06 6.43
CA VAL A 129 -15.14 22.83 7.87
C VAL A 129 -15.44 24.19 8.48
N GLU A 130 -16.55 24.26 9.23
CA GLU A 130 -16.97 25.47 9.93
C GLU A 130 -15.83 26.01 10.81
N MET A 131 -15.68 27.34 10.82
CA MET A 131 -14.70 28.06 11.64
C MET A 131 -14.84 27.64 13.12
N GLY A 132 -13.95 26.77 13.58
CA GLY A 132 -13.93 26.29 14.96
C GLY A 132 -13.16 25.00 15.21
N SER A 133 -12.87 24.20 14.17
CA SER A 133 -12.07 22.99 14.32
C SER A 133 -10.58 23.30 14.47
N VAL A 134 -9.94 22.72 15.50
CA VAL A 134 -8.49 22.75 15.71
C VAL A 134 -7.82 22.07 14.50
N HIS A 135 -7.28 22.84 13.57
CA HIS A 135 -6.48 22.29 12.49
C HIS A 135 -5.19 21.69 13.09
N PRO A 136 -4.74 20.52 12.59
CA PRO A 136 -3.45 19.97 12.99
C PRO A 136 -2.36 20.98 12.61
N GLU A 137 -1.35 21.12 13.45
CA GLU A 137 -0.23 22.03 13.17
C GLU A 137 0.41 21.59 11.84
N PRO A 138 0.47 22.46 10.81
CA PRO A 138 0.89 22.07 9.45
C PRO A 138 2.22 21.31 9.39
N LEU A 139 3.14 21.60 10.31
CA LEU A 139 4.43 20.94 10.43
C LEU A 139 4.33 19.48 10.90
N GLN A 140 3.40 19.16 11.80
CA GLN A 140 3.22 17.81 12.33
C GLN A 140 2.64 16.89 11.26
N ARG A 141 1.62 17.37 10.53
CA ARG A 141 1.06 16.65 9.38
C ARG A 141 2.13 16.41 8.31
N PHE A 142 2.90 17.42 7.93
CA PHE A 142 4.02 17.29 6.99
C PHE A 142 5.00 16.19 7.41
N ASP A 143 5.46 16.21 8.66
CA ASP A 143 6.40 15.22 9.18
C ASP A 143 5.83 13.79 9.09
N THR A 144 4.55 13.60 9.44
CA THR A 144 3.89 12.29 9.37
C THR A 144 3.75 11.78 7.94
N ILE A 145 3.31 12.60 6.98
CA ILE A 145 3.19 12.22 5.57
C ILE A 145 4.54 12.06 4.89
N TRP A 146 5.55 12.84 5.27
CA TRP A 146 6.92 12.69 4.77
C TRP A 146 7.55 11.37 5.25
N LYS A 147 7.39 11.03 6.53
CA LYS A 147 7.79 9.72 7.05
C LYS A 147 7.03 8.57 6.38
N CYS A 148 5.77 8.78 5.97
CA CYS A 148 5.01 7.80 5.18
C CYS A 148 5.65 7.58 3.80
N LEU A 149 6.03 8.66 3.12
CA LEU A 149 6.74 8.59 1.84
C LEU A 149 8.07 7.84 1.96
N LEU A 150 8.86 8.13 3.01
CA LEU A 150 10.12 7.44 3.26
C LEU A 150 9.90 5.94 3.51
N ALA A 151 8.89 5.58 4.30
CA ALA A 151 8.52 4.17 4.48
C ALA A 151 8.12 3.51 3.15
N GLY A 152 7.43 4.23 2.25
CA GLY A 152 7.15 3.75 0.89
C GLY A 152 8.42 3.47 0.08
N VAL A 153 9.39 4.38 0.10
CA VAL A 153 10.70 4.17 -0.55
C VAL A 153 11.40 2.93 0.00
N ASP A 154 11.53 2.84 1.34
CA ASP A 154 12.20 1.72 1.98
C ASP A 154 11.47 0.38 1.75
N PHE A 155 10.14 0.40 1.61
CA PHE A 155 9.35 -0.77 1.23
C PHE A 155 9.72 -1.28 -0.17
N PHE A 156 9.76 -0.39 -1.17
CA PHE A 156 10.11 -0.79 -2.53
C PHE A 156 11.56 -1.26 -2.61
N ASP A 157 12.48 -0.61 -1.89
CA ASP A 157 13.87 -1.06 -1.79
C ASP A 157 13.99 -2.45 -1.14
N ALA A 158 13.22 -2.71 -0.08
CA ALA A 158 13.15 -4.03 0.54
C ALA A 158 12.63 -5.09 -0.43
N LEU A 159 11.61 -4.80 -1.24
CA LEU A 159 11.12 -5.71 -2.27
C LEU A 159 12.15 -5.95 -3.38
N PHE A 160 12.83 -4.90 -3.86
CA PHE A 160 13.87 -5.03 -4.88
C PHE A 160 15.12 -5.78 -4.41
N ALA A 161 15.38 -5.80 -3.11
CA ALA A 161 16.46 -6.59 -2.54
C ALA A 161 16.15 -8.10 -2.50
N ILE A 162 14.90 -8.53 -2.67
CA ILE A 162 14.56 -9.95 -2.80
C ILE A 162 15.10 -10.47 -4.14
N HIS A 163 15.76 -11.63 -4.11
CA HIS A 163 16.30 -12.23 -5.32
C HIS A 163 15.16 -12.70 -6.24
N PRO A 164 15.24 -12.52 -7.59
CA PRO A 164 14.17 -12.91 -8.52
C PRO A 164 13.71 -14.36 -8.35
N ASN A 165 14.65 -15.29 -8.10
CA ASN A 165 14.38 -16.71 -7.86
C ASN A 165 13.52 -17.01 -6.62
N GLU A 166 13.44 -16.08 -5.66
CA GLU A 166 12.65 -16.24 -4.44
C GLU A 166 11.22 -15.69 -4.61
N LEU A 167 11.01 -14.78 -5.57
CA LEU A 167 9.71 -14.16 -5.85
C LEU A 167 8.60 -15.20 -6.07
N PRO A 168 8.80 -16.31 -6.82
CA PRO A 168 7.77 -17.33 -7.03
C PRO A 168 7.29 -18.02 -5.74
N GLY A 169 8.16 -18.08 -4.73
CA GLY A 169 7.88 -18.70 -3.43
C GLY A 169 7.21 -17.77 -2.42
N LEU A 170 7.15 -16.47 -2.69
CA LEU A 170 6.69 -15.48 -1.71
C LEU A 170 5.22 -15.68 -1.32
N PRO A 171 4.84 -15.53 -0.04
CA PRO A 171 3.45 -15.65 0.40
C PRO A 171 2.48 -14.77 -0.40
N ALA A 172 1.24 -15.21 -0.58
CA ALA A 172 0.21 -14.44 -1.30
C ALA A 172 -0.06 -13.06 -0.67
N SER A 173 0.25 -12.91 0.63
CA SER A 173 0.17 -11.65 1.36
C SER A 173 1.06 -10.54 0.80
N VAL A 174 2.14 -10.87 0.11
CA VAL A 174 3.01 -9.87 -0.53
C VAL A 174 2.24 -9.07 -1.58
N THR A 175 1.30 -9.69 -2.29
CA THR A 175 0.43 -8.98 -3.24
C THR A 175 -0.42 -7.94 -2.53
N GLY A 176 -0.94 -8.24 -1.33
CA GLY A 176 -1.69 -7.28 -0.51
C GLY A 176 -0.83 -6.15 0.04
N LEU A 177 0.40 -6.44 0.47
CA LEU A 177 1.37 -5.42 0.88
C LEU A 177 1.71 -4.47 -0.27
N LEU A 178 2.01 -5.04 -1.44
CA LEU A 178 2.32 -4.30 -2.66
C LEU A 178 1.14 -3.44 -3.08
N ALA A 179 -0.07 -4.00 -3.03
CA ALA A 179 -1.30 -3.27 -3.30
C ALA A 179 -1.41 -2.02 -2.44
N PHE A 180 -1.34 -2.19 -1.12
CA PHE A 180 -1.40 -1.09 -0.17
C PHE A 180 -0.33 -0.03 -0.44
N ALA A 181 0.93 -0.45 -0.58
CA ALA A 181 2.05 0.47 -0.80
C ALA A 181 1.92 1.26 -2.11
N ILE A 182 1.50 0.61 -3.21
CA ILE A 182 1.26 1.25 -4.51
C ILE A 182 0.28 2.39 -4.34
N VAL A 183 -0.86 2.14 -3.69
CA VAL A 183 -1.90 3.17 -3.70
C VAL A 183 -1.70 4.23 -2.63
N THR A 184 -1.16 3.88 -1.45
CA THR A 184 -0.76 4.92 -0.50
C THR A 184 0.30 5.84 -1.12
N SER A 185 1.26 5.28 -1.86
CA SER A 185 2.27 6.08 -2.58
C SER A 185 1.64 6.93 -3.69
N SER A 186 0.77 6.35 -4.53
CA SER A 186 0.11 7.12 -5.59
C SER A 186 -0.72 8.27 -5.04
N ARG A 187 -1.46 8.04 -3.93
CA ARG A 187 -2.22 9.08 -3.23
C ARG A 187 -1.30 10.21 -2.78
N LEU A 188 -0.20 9.91 -2.07
CA LEU A 188 0.76 10.92 -1.61
C LEU A 188 1.34 11.74 -2.77
N LEU A 189 1.67 11.09 -3.88
CA LEU A 189 2.30 11.73 -5.04
C LEU A 189 1.32 12.55 -5.89
N LEU A 190 0.02 12.28 -5.78
CA LEU A 190 -1.05 12.99 -6.49
C LEU A 190 -1.83 13.95 -5.59
N LEU A 191 -1.49 14.08 -4.31
CA LEU A 191 -2.08 15.11 -3.44
C LEU A 191 -1.90 16.49 -4.06
N ASP A 192 -2.90 17.35 -3.91
CA ASP A 192 -2.80 18.75 -4.32
C ASP A 192 -1.73 19.48 -3.49
N PRO A 193 -1.02 20.47 -4.09
CA PRO A 193 -0.12 21.32 -3.34
C PRO A 193 -0.85 22.01 -2.19
N SER A 194 -0.28 21.91 -0.99
CA SER A 194 -0.78 22.58 0.22
C SER A 194 0.36 23.26 0.96
N ILE A 195 0.04 24.00 2.03
CA ILE A 195 1.04 24.67 2.88
C ILE A 195 2.07 23.67 3.45
N ASP A 196 1.63 22.44 3.70
CA ASP A 196 2.37 21.35 4.30
C ASP A 196 2.78 20.26 3.31
N TRP A 197 2.48 20.36 2.02
CA TRP A 197 2.85 19.34 1.04
C TRP A 197 3.18 19.89 -0.33
N GLN A 198 4.31 19.46 -0.88
CA GLN A 198 4.79 19.83 -2.21
C GLN A 198 5.00 18.55 -3.04
N PRO A 199 4.05 18.19 -3.94
CA PRO A 199 4.08 16.92 -4.68
C PRO A 199 5.35 16.75 -5.51
N ILE A 200 5.90 17.84 -6.03
CA ILE A 200 7.15 17.83 -6.81
C ILE A 200 8.31 17.24 -6.00
N MET A 201 8.43 17.62 -4.72
CA MET A 201 9.49 17.09 -3.85
C MET A 201 9.27 15.61 -3.56
N ALA A 202 8.02 15.20 -3.36
CA ALA A 202 7.68 13.81 -3.12
C ALA A 202 8.00 12.92 -4.34
N ARG A 203 7.67 13.38 -5.55
CA ARG A 203 7.96 12.68 -6.82
C ARG A 203 9.45 12.58 -7.13
N ARG A 204 10.25 13.56 -6.70
CA ARG A 204 11.72 13.46 -6.77
C ARG A 204 12.27 12.41 -5.81
N LYS A 205 11.64 12.25 -4.64
CA LYS A 205 12.09 11.29 -3.63
C LYS A 205 11.69 9.86 -3.96
N LEU A 206 10.51 9.67 -4.57
CA LEU A 206 10.00 8.39 -5.03
C LEU A 206 9.61 8.50 -6.50
N ASP A 207 10.49 8.02 -7.40
CA ASP A 207 10.17 7.87 -8.82
C ASP A 207 9.23 6.68 -9.02
N PHE A 208 7.94 6.93 -8.82
CA PHE A 208 6.91 5.90 -8.89
C PHE A 208 6.78 5.28 -10.28
N ALA A 209 7.07 6.04 -11.34
CA ALA A 209 7.02 5.52 -12.71
C ALA A 209 8.15 4.53 -12.99
N ASP A 210 9.35 4.78 -12.45
CA ASP A 210 10.46 3.83 -12.48
C ASP A 210 10.19 2.61 -11.59
N VAL A 211 9.72 2.83 -10.36
CA VAL A 211 9.41 1.74 -9.41
C VAL A 211 8.40 0.75 -9.99
N THR A 212 7.27 1.25 -10.52
CA THR A 212 6.23 0.39 -11.10
C THR A 212 6.72 -0.36 -12.34
N LYS A 213 7.55 0.29 -13.18
CA LYS A 213 8.21 -0.35 -14.33
C LYS A 213 9.11 -1.49 -13.88
N ARG A 214 10.07 -1.22 -12.97
CA ARG A 214 11.03 -2.21 -12.47
C ARG A 214 10.36 -3.38 -11.78
N LEU A 215 9.28 -3.14 -11.04
CA LEU A 215 8.47 -4.21 -10.44
C LEU A 215 7.82 -5.09 -11.52
N SER A 216 7.28 -4.49 -12.58
CA SER A 216 6.65 -5.24 -13.67
C SER A 216 7.65 -6.16 -14.37
N GLU A 217 8.84 -5.64 -14.69
CA GLU A 217 9.92 -6.39 -15.34
C GLU A 217 10.40 -7.54 -14.44
N ARG A 218 10.59 -7.28 -13.14
CA ARG A 218 11.03 -8.34 -12.21
C ARG A 218 10.03 -9.46 -12.01
N PHE A 219 8.73 -9.16 -12.01
CA PHE A 219 7.73 -10.22 -11.90
C PHE A 219 7.69 -11.09 -13.16
N GLU A 220 7.93 -10.52 -14.33
CA GLU A 220 8.08 -11.31 -15.56
C GLU A 220 9.35 -12.15 -15.54
N GLU A 221 10.49 -11.58 -15.18
CA GLU A 221 11.76 -12.32 -15.05
C GLU A 221 11.65 -13.49 -14.06
N ALA A 222 10.95 -13.28 -12.94
CA ALA A 222 10.71 -14.33 -11.96
C ALA A 222 9.82 -15.45 -12.51
N ASP A 223 8.82 -15.10 -13.32
CA ASP A 223 7.93 -16.08 -13.93
C ASP A 223 8.62 -16.87 -15.03
N THR A 224 9.41 -16.21 -15.89
CA THR A 224 10.22 -16.88 -16.92
C THR A 224 11.23 -17.82 -16.28
N TRP A 225 11.94 -17.36 -15.25
CA TRP A 225 12.88 -18.19 -14.49
C TRP A 225 12.17 -19.40 -13.86
N ALA A 226 11.01 -19.21 -13.23
CA ALA A 226 10.27 -20.30 -12.61
C ALA A 226 9.82 -21.34 -13.63
N LYS A 227 9.42 -20.90 -14.83
CA LYS A 227 9.04 -21.77 -15.95
C LYS A 227 10.24 -22.59 -16.45
N GLU A 228 11.38 -21.95 -16.65
CA GLU A 228 12.61 -22.60 -17.12
C GLU A 228 13.19 -23.58 -16.10
N ALA A 229 13.17 -23.21 -14.81
CA ALA A 229 13.67 -24.03 -13.72
C ALA A 229 12.69 -25.14 -13.28
N GLY A 230 11.53 -25.28 -13.94
CA GLY A 230 10.50 -26.27 -13.57
C GLY A 230 9.95 -26.08 -12.15
N ARG A 231 9.99 -24.85 -11.62
CA ARG A 231 9.54 -24.53 -10.26
C ARG A 231 8.04 -24.27 -10.24
N ARG A 232 7.44 -24.42 -9.05
CA ARG A 232 6.01 -24.18 -8.85
C ARG A 232 5.67 -22.73 -9.20
N ARG A 233 4.82 -22.55 -10.22
CA ARG A 233 4.21 -21.26 -10.57
C ARG A 233 2.82 -21.18 -9.95
N ARG A 234 2.42 -19.97 -9.54
CA ARG A 234 1.03 -19.71 -9.15
C ARG A 234 0.25 -19.41 -10.42
N LEU A 235 -0.56 -20.36 -10.84
CA LEU A 235 -1.44 -20.22 -11.98
C LEU A 235 -2.83 -19.80 -11.47
N LEU A 236 -3.45 -18.89 -12.20
CA LEU A 236 -4.84 -18.48 -12.02
C LEU A 236 -5.76 -19.47 -12.76
N ASP A 237 -7.05 -19.46 -12.43
CA ASP A 237 -8.07 -20.12 -13.24
C ASP A 237 -8.06 -19.49 -14.64
N GLY A 238 -7.64 -20.27 -15.64
CA GLY A 238 -7.29 -19.81 -16.99
C GLY A 238 -5.87 -20.17 -17.45
N GLY A 239 -5.01 -20.64 -16.54
CA GLY A 239 -3.65 -21.10 -16.87
C GLY A 239 -2.60 -19.99 -16.95
N ASP A 240 -3.01 -18.73 -16.79
CA ASP A 240 -2.10 -17.59 -16.72
C ASP A 240 -1.36 -17.55 -15.38
N ALA A 241 -0.09 -17.17 -15.42
CA ALA A 241 0.68 -16.99 -14.19
C ALA A 241 0.29 -15.70 -13.47
N GLN A 242 0.16 -15.78 -12.14
CA GLN A 242 -0.17 -14.67 -11.26
C GLN A 242 0.81 -13.49 -11.43
N PHE A 243 2.10 -13.77 -11.64
CA PHE A 243 3.12 -12.74 -11.85
C PHE A 243 2.98 -12.01 -13.19
N CYS A 244 2.56 -12.70 -14.25
CA CYS A 244 2.25 -12.05 -15.54
C CYS A 244 1.07 -11.08 -15.38
N ARG A 245 0.03 -11.48 -14.62
CA ARG A 245 -1.12 -10.61 -14.32
C ARG A 245 -0.71 -9.41 -13.47
N LEU A 246 0.17 -9.59 -12.48
CA LEU A 246 0.70 -8.49 -11.66
C LEU A 246 1.56 -7.52 -12.48
N SER A 247 2.40 -8.04 -13.37
CA SER A 247 3.19 -7.21 -14.31
C SER A 247 2.28 -6.35 -15.18
N PHE A 248 1.25 -6.95 -15.80
CA PHE A 248 0.29 -6.20 -16.60
C PHE A 248 -0.40 -5.09 -15.80
N LYS A 249 -0.88 -5.41 -14.58
CA LYS A 249 -1.49 -4.41 -13.68
C LYS A 249 -0.53 -3.26 -13.36
N LEU A 250 0.74 -3.55 -13.08
CA LEU A 250 1.76 -2.53 -12.78
C LEU A 250 2.03 -1.60 -13.96
N ARG A 251 2.05 -2.13 -15.18
CA ARG A 251 2.19 -1.31 -16.40
C ARG A 251 1.00 -0.37 -16.59
N TRP A 252 -0.21 -0.87 -16.37
CA TRP A 252 -1.41 -0.04 -16.42
C TRP A 252 -1.37 1.06 -15.34
N ILE A 253 -1.04 0.71 -14.09
CA ILE A 253 -0.91 1.69 -12.98
C ILE A 253 0.12 2.77 -13.32
N ARG A 254 1.24 2.39 -13.94
CA ARG A 254 2.24 3.35 -14.42
C ARG A 254 1.66 4.31 -15.45
N GLN A 255 0.94 3.82 -16.45
CA GLN A 255 0.32 4.65 -17.47
C GLN A 255 -0.74 5.58 -16.88
N TRP A 256 -1.59 5.05 -16.00
CA TRP A 256 -2.58 5.83 -15.25
C TRP A 256 -1.91 6.93 -14.40
N TYR A 257 -0.82 6.62 -13.70
CA TYR A 257 -0.11 7.62 -12.89
C TYR A 257 0.48 8.73 -13.76
N LEU A 258 1.12 8.37 -14.87
CA LEU A 258 1.73 9.33 -15.80
C LEU A 258 0.70 10.25 -16.47
N SER A 259 -0.53 9.77 -16.72
CA SER A 259 -1.61 10.61 -17.28
C SER A 259 -2.18 11.62 -16.29
N ARG A 260 -1.95 11.42 -14.98
CA ARG A 260 -2.40 12.32 -13.90
C ARG A 260 -1.34 13.37 -13.50
N ILE A 261 -0.10 13.24 -13.96
CA ILE A 261 0.95 14.23 -13.70
C ILE A 261 0.87 15.35 -14.75
N PRO A 262 0.88 16.64 -14.36
CA PRO A 262 0.96 17.75 -15.30
C PRO A 262 2.18 17.61 -16.22
N LEU A 263 1.99 17.83 -17.53
CA LEU A 263 3.01 17.64 -18.59
C LEU A 263 4.33 18.37 -18.32
N GLU A 264 4.30 19.49 -17.59
CA GLU A 264 5.49 20.29 -17.23
C GLU A 264 6.41 19.61 -16.20
N GLN A 265 5.92 18.56 -15.52
CA GLN A 265 6.62 17.87 -14.43
C GLN A 265 6.94 16.41 -14.78
N GLN A 266 6.67 15.98 -16.01
CA GLN A 266 7.10 14.68 -16.50
C GLN A 266 8.63 14.68 -16.66
N PRO A 267 9.36 13.71 -16.09
CA PRO A 267 10.75 13.51 -16.46
C PRO A 267 10.78 13.24 -17.97
N SER A 268 11.57 14.02 -18.70
CA SER A 268 11.69 13.99 -20.15
C SER A 268 12.07 12.58 -20.64
N MET A 269 11.06 11.76 -20.93
CA MET A 269 11.21 10.52 -21.69
C MET A 269 10.98 10.88 -23.16
N SER A 270 12.03 11.34 -23.83
CA SER A 270 12.08 11.30 -25.28
C SER A 270 12.12 9.83 -25.73
N GLU A 271 11.25 9.51 -26.67
CA GLU A 271 11.20 8.27 -27.49
C GLU A 271 10.71 6.98 -26.80
N VAL A 272 9.39 6.75 -26.85
CA VAL A 272 8.86 5.40 -27.12
C VAL A 272 7.73 5.51 -28.15
N GLN A 273 8.01 4.93 -29.32
CA GLN A 273 7.14 4.42 -30.37
C GLN A 273 5.66 4.86 -30.41
N GLN A 274 5.31 5.50 -31.52
CA GLN A 274 3.94 5.68 -32.01
C GLN A 274 3.23 4.33 -32.17
N GLN A 275 2.13 4.13 -31.45
CA GLN A 275 1.01 3.27 -31.85
C GLN A 275 -0.21 4.15 -32.12
N PRO A 276 -1.05 3.78 -33.10
CA PRO A 276 -1.96 4.73 -33.72
C PRO A 276 -3.09 5.11 -32.77
N ALA A 277 -3.35 6.43 -32.74
CA ALA A 277 -4.53 7.01 -32.14
C ALA A 277 -5.78 6.44 -32.81
N GLY A 278 -6.52 5.62 -32.08
CA GLY A 278 -7.88 5.21 -32.40
C GLY A 278 -8.74 5.58 -31.21
N ASP A 279 -9.75 6.41 -31.47
CA ASP A 279 -10.84 6.80 -30.57
C ASP A 279 -11.21 5.68 -29.60
N LEU A 280 -11.30 5.99 -28.30
CA LEU A 280 -12.14 5.34 -27.27
C LEU A 280 -11.69 5.83 -25.88
N LEU A 281 -12.01 7.08 -25.54
CA LEU A 281 -11.75 7.64 -24.20
C LEU A 281 -13.02 7.86 -23.37
N GLN A 282 -14.15 7.21 -23.71
CA GLN A 282 -15.40 7.52 -23.01
C GLN A 282 -16.21 6.35 -22.47
N ASP A 283 -15.72 5.10 -22.52
CA ASP A 283 -16.45 3.98 -21.90
C ASP A 283 -15.58 2.79 -21.41
N SER A 284 -14.25 2.93 -21.48
CA SER A 284 -13.33 1.82 -21.12
C SER A 284 -13.22 1.57 -19.62
N ASP A 285 -13.60 2.56 -18.79
CA ASP A 285 -13.53 2.45 -17.34
C ASP A 285 -14.66 1.59 -16.76
N ALA A 286 -15.82 1.47 -17.42
CA ALA A 286 -16.96 0.71 -16.90
C ALA A 286 -16.93 -0.77 -17.33
N VAL A 287 -16.57 -1.03 -18.59
CA VAL A 287 -16.60 -2.37 -19.20
C VAL A 287 -15.54 -3.31 -18.59
N PHE A 288 -14.38 -2.79 -18.17
CA PHE A 288 -13.30 -3.61 -17.61
C PHE A 288 -13.65 -4.27 -16.26
N TRP A 289 -14.47 -3.63 -15.41
CA TRP A 289 -14.74 -4.13 -14.06
C TRP A 289 -15.85 -5.18 -13.99
N GLN A 290 -16.74 -5.21 -14.98
CA GLN A 290 -17.83 -6.19 -15.05
C GLN A 290 -17.37 -7.58 -15.51
N GLU A 291 -16.24 -7.69 -16.21
CA GLU A 291 -15.79 -8.96 -16.81
C GLU A 291 -14.70 -9.70 -16.01
N TYR A 292 -14.11 -9.08 -14.97
CA TYR A 292 -12.96 -9.62 -14.23
C TYR A 292 -13.28 -9.92 -12.75
N GLU A 293 -14.39 -10.64 -12.52
CA GLU A 293 -14.72 -11.23 -11.22
C GLU A 293 -13.84 -12.46 -10.94
N PHE A 294 -12.71 -12.24 -10.27
CA PHE A 294 -12.34 -13.09 -9.14
C PHE A 294 -11.56 -12.26 -8.12
N GLU A 295 -12.26 -11.97 -7.02
CA GLU A 295 -11.80 -11.41 -5.75
C GLU A 295 -10.78 -10.26 -5.81
N ASP A 296 -11.21 -9.10 -6.31
CA ASP A 296 -10.48 -7.85 -6.10
C ASP A 296 -11.48 -6.69 -5.94
N ALA A 297 -12.47 -6.87 -5.04
CA ALA A 297 -13.27 -5.76 -4.50
C ALA A 297 -12.39 -4.69 -3.80
N LEU A 298 -11.09 -4.93 -3.66
CA LEU A 298 -10.11 -4.05 -3.03
C LEU A 298 -9.67 -2.87 -3.90
N TRP A 299 -9.71 -2.97 -5.23
CA TRP A 299 -9.10 -1.95 -6.10
C TRP A 299 -10.09 -0.95 -6.71
N PRO A 300 -11.28 -1.38 -7.17
CA PRO A 300 -12.30 -0.45 -7.66
C PRO A 300 -12.77 0.49 -6.55
N GLU A 301 -13.07 -0.03 -5.35
CA GLU A 301 -13.47 0.77 -4.17
C GLU A 301 -12.35 1.73 -3.70
N PHE A 302 -11.09 1.33 -3.90
CA PHE A 302 -9.90 2.11 -3.51
C PHE A 302 -9.68 3.30 -4.45
N MET A 303 -9.94 3.15 -5.75
CA MET A 303 -9.71 4.19 -6.75
C MET A 303 -10.94 5.06 -7.01
N THR A 304 -12.15 4.59 -6.71
CA THR A 304 -13.40 5.38 -6.85
C THR A 304 -13.52 6.54 -5.86
N THR A 305 -12.75 6.54 -4.76
CA THR A 305 -12.66 7.70 -3.85
C THR A 305 -11.96 8.91 -4.47
N PHE A 306 -11.36 8.77 -5.67
CA PHE A 306 -10.76 9.88 -6.44
C PHE A 306 -11.73 10.52 -7.44
N ASN A 307 -13.04 10.28 -7.37
CA ASN A 307 -13.99 11.01 -8.22
C ASN A 307 -14.17 12.45 -7.73
N THR A 308 -13.19 13.31 -8.02
CA THR A 308 -13.37 14.75 -8.02
C THR A 308 -14.31 15.11 -9.18
N ASN A 309 -15.61 15.18 -8.89
CA ASN A 309 -16.64 15.86 -9.67
C ASN A 309 -16.57 15.71 -11.20
N PHE A 310 -17.25 14.70 -11.75
CA PHE A 310 -18.15 15.00 -12.87
C PHE A 310 -19.47 15.50 -12.26
N ALA A 311 -19.48 16.77 -11.86
CA ALA A 311 -20.75 17.47 -11.74
C ALA A 311 -21.27 17.62 -13.16
N ALA A 312 -22.19 16.74 -13.55
CA ALA A 312 -23.04 17.00 -14.70
C ALA A 312 -23.68 18.37 -14.46
N VAL A 313 -23.30 19.34 -15.27
CA VAL A 313 -24.02 20.61 -15.37
C VAL A 313 -25.48 20.24 -15.59
N PRO A 314 -26.43 20.64 -14.74
CA PRO A 314 -27.82 20.41 -15.02
C PRO A 314 -28.13 21.21 -16.29
N MET A 315 -28.41 20.51 -17.38
CA MET A 315 -28.98 21.11 -18.57
C MET A 315 -30.31 21.72 -18.14
N THR A 316 -30.32 23.04 -18.00
CA THR A 316 -31.54 23.82 -17.92
C THR A 316 -32.29 23.64 -19.23
N GLU A 317 -33.40 22.91 -19.18
CA GLU A 317 -34.41 22.92 -20.24
C GLU A 317 -34.97 24.34 -20.37
N THR A 318 -34.82 24.92 -21.56
CA THR A 318 -35.60 26.06 -22.04
C THR A 318 -36.87 25.55 -22.70
#